data_AF-A0A8T5FFC6-F1
#
_entry.id   AF-A0A8T5FFC6-F1
#
_cell.length_a   1.000
_cell.length_b   1.000
_cell.length_c   1.000
_cell.angle_alpha   90.00
_cell.angle_beta   90.00
_cell.angle_gamma   90.00
#
_symmetry.space_group_name_H-M   'P 1'
#
loop_
_entity.id
_entity.type
_entity.pdbx_description
1 polymer ?
#
loop_
_entity_poly.entity_id
_entity_poly.type
_entity_poly.pdbx_seq_one_letter_code
_entity_poly.pdbx_strand_id
1 'polypeptide(L)'
;MKQLIFDAGIIINLSLNNLLWILPKLKKQFNGEFIIPNAVEYEIITKPLQIKRFKLEAIQVFNQVQNKTLTISNDKNIKQIYDQIDQLANTSFSCNGQIIKIIHSGEISVIAHAINQNATAAIDERAMRELLENPNGFLKHLKKKLKRNIQMDKEKIKKLKSLTKNIQIIRSSEIVTIAYDLGLFNFYIEKGIEKILKQPKKQLLDSLLWGTKLRGCSITDKEIEYIEKKEV
;
A
#
# COMPACT_ATOMS: atom_id res chain seq x y z
N MET A 1 8.88 -1.34 19.27
CA MET A 1 8.51 0.01 18.78
C MET A 1 7.53 -0.16 17.64
N LYS A 2 6.51 0.68 17.49
CA LYS A 2 5.52 0.53 16.40
C LYS A 2 6.15 0.91 15.07
N GLN A 3 5.87 0.14 14.03
CA GLN A 3 6.42 0.35 12.69
C GLN A 3 5.34 0.14 11.63
N LEU A 4 5.40 0.97 10.59
CA LEU A 4 4.58 0.89 9.40
C LEU A 4 5.50 0.85 8.18
N ILE A 5 5.48 -0.26 7.44
CA ILE A 5 6.34 -0.49 6.28
C ILE A 5 5.57 -0.15 5.01
N PHE A 6 6.06 0.81 4.23
CA PHE A 6 5.37 1.33 3.05
C PHE A 6 5.85 0.65 1.77
N ASP A 7 4.87 0.21 0.97
CA ASP A 7 5.07 -0.09 -0.45
C ASP A 7 5.17 1.19 -1.29
N ALA A 8 5.80 1.05 -2.47
CA ALA A 8 5.92 2.10 -3.46
C ALA A 8 4.56 2.66 -3.87
N GLY A 9 3.56 1.79 -4.07
CA GLY A 9 2.22 2.17 -4.50
C GLY A 9 1.57 3.20 -3.58
N ILE A 10 1.72 3.03 -2.25
CA ILE A 10 1.15 3.96 -1.26
C ILE A 10 1.79 5.35 -1.39
N ILE A 11 3.13 5.40 -1.45
CA ILE A 11 3.86 6.68 -1.49
C ILE A 11 3.61 7.41 -2.81
N ILE A 12 3.58 6.66 -3.93
CA ILE A 12 3.22 7.19 -5.25
C ILE A 12 1.80 7.76 -5.21
N ASN A 13 0.84 7.01 -4.66
CA ASN A 13 -0.56 7.44 -4.57
C ASN A 13 -0.70 8.75 -3.79
N LEU A 14 -0.09 8.84 -2.61
CA LEU A 14 -0.10 10.05 -1.79
C LEU A 14 0.59 11.23 -2.49
N SER A 15 1.67 10.97 -3.23
CA SER A 15 2.37 12.02 -4.00
C SER A 15 1.51 12.58 -5.12
N LEU A 16 0.90 11.70 -5.92
CA LEU A 16 0.06 12.07 -7.06
C LEU A 16 -1.25 12.78 -6.65
N ASN A 17 -1.70 12.58 -5.41
CA ASN A 17 -2.85 13.28 -4.84
C ASN A 17 -2.47 14.54 -4.03
N ASN A 18 -1.19 14.92 -4.00
CA ASN A 18 -0.70 16.03 -3.17
C ASN A 18 -1.03 15.86 -1.68
N LEU A 19 -0.93 14.61 -1.19
CA LEU A 19 -1.24 14.20 0.19
C LEU A 19 -0.01 13.81 1.01
N LEU A 20 1.21 13.81 0.45
CA LEU A 20 2.44 13.44 1.19
C LEU A 20 2.62 14.21 2.51
N TRP A 21 2.13 15.45 2.58
CA TRP A 21 2.24 16.30 3.77
C TRP A 21 1.49 15.75 5.00
N ILE A 22 0.58 14.77 4.84
CA ILE A 22 -0.10 14.13 5.98
C ILE A 22 0.86 13.22 6.75
N LEU A 23 1.85 12.61 6.09
CA LEU A 23 2.76 11.62 6.68
C LEU A 23 3.49 12.11 7.94
N PRO A 24 4.12 13.31 7.98
CA PRO A 24 4.76 13.79 9.21
C PRO A 24 3.76 13.99 10.36
N LYS A 25 2.53 14.45 10.06
CA LYS A 25 1.48 14.63 11.07
C LYS A 25 0.99 13.29 11.61
N LEU A 26 0.79 12.31 10.72
CA LEU A 26 0.41 10.94 11.08
C LEU A 26 1.50 10.23 11.87
N LYS A 27 2.78 10.36 11.47
CA LYS A 27 3.91 9.76 12.20
C LYS A 27 3.96 10.23 13.65
N LYS A 28 3.74 11.53 13.88
CA LYS A 28 3.68 12.11 15.23
C LYS A 28 2.57 11.49 16.10
N GLN A 29 1.38 11.26 15.53
CA GLN A 29 0.26 10.63 16.24
C GLN A 29 0.45 9.12 16.42
N PHE A 30 1.05 8.44 15.43
CA PHE A 30 1.34 7.01 15.46
C PHE A 30 2.37 6.65 16.54
N ASN A 31 3.28 7.58 16.85
CA ASN A 31 4.38 7.41 17.80
C ASN A 31 5.22 6.16 17.47
N GLY A 32 5.69 6.11 16.22
CA GLY A 32 6.45 4.99 15.67
C GLY A 32 7.20 5.39 14.40
N GLU A 33 7.79 4.40 13.74
CA GLU A 33 8.59 4.62 12.54
C GLU A 33 7.83 4.27 11.26
N PHE A 34 7.94 5.16 10.27
CA PHE A 34 7.47 4.91 8.91
C PHE A 34 8.69 4.53 8.08
N ILE A 35 8.67 3.32 7.54
CA ILE A 35 9.83 2.69 6.93
C ILE A 35 9.54 2.41 5.46
N ILE A 36 10.52 2.67 4.59
CA ILE A 36 10.53 2.17 3.22
C ILE A 36 11.70 1.20 3.04
N PRO A 37 11.50 -0.01 2.49
CA PRO A 37 12.60 -0.88 2.10
C PRO A 37 13.51 -0.23 1.05
N ASN A 38 14.80 -0.59 1.01
CA ASN A 38 15.73 -0.10 -0.02
C ASN A 38 15.21 -0.33 -1.46
N ALA A 39 14.60 -1.49 -1.74
CA ALA A 39 14.00 -1.77 -3.04
C ALA A 39 12.87 -0.79 -3.41
N VAL A 40 12.10 -0.34 -2.41
CA VAL A 40 11.02 0.64 -2.59
C VAL A 40 11.60 2.05 -2.78
N GLU A 41 12.62 2.43 -2.00
CA GLU A 41 13.35 3.69 -2.21
C GLU A 41 13.87 3.78 -3.63
N TYR A 42 14.50 2.71 -4.14
CA TYR A 42 15.04 2.71 -5.48
C TYR A 42 13.96 2.97 -6.54
N GLU A 43 12.77 2.40 -6.36
CA GLU A 43 11.63 2.54 -7.26
C GLU A 43 11.02 3.94 -7.26
N ILE A 44 10.93 4.60 -6.09
CA ILE A 44 10.20 5.86 -5.94
C ILE A 44 11.09 7.11 -5.86
N ILE A 45 12.39 6.95 -5.60
CA ILE A 45 13.37 8.05 -5.53
C ILE A 45 14.47 7.83 -6.57
N THR A 46 15.36 6.85 -6.36
CA THR A 46 16.61 6.76 -7.13
C THR A 46 16.37 6.65 -8.64
N LYS A 47 15.51 5.74 -9.10
CA LYS A 47 15.21 5.57 -10.52
C LYS A 47 14.45 6.77 -11.10
N PRO A 48 13.35 7.27 -10.48
CA PRO A 48 12.66 8.48 -10.96
C PRO A 48 13.53 9.73 -11.07
N LEU A 49 14.50 9.95 -10.18
CA LEU A 49 15.42 11.10 -10.27
C LEU A 49 16.29 11.09 -11.53
N GLN A 50 16.55 9.91 -12.11
CA GLN A 50 17.35 9.75 -13.32
C GLN A 50 16.56 9.98 -14.62
N ILE A 51 15.22 10.03 -14.55
CA ILE A 51 14.34 10.21 -15.72
C ILE A 51 13.55 11.52 -15.61
N LYS A 52 12.83 11.89 -16.68
CA LYS A 52 11.97 13.10 -16.67
C LYS A 52 10.61 12.83 -15.99
N ARG A 53 10.07 11.64 -16.21
CA ARG A 53 8.77 11.23 -15.66
C ARG A 53 8.91 10.98 -14.15
N PHE A 54 7.98 11.51 -13.36
CA PHE A 54 7.93 11.36 -11.90
C PHE A 54 9.08 12.01 -11.11
N LYS A 55 9.89 12.86 -11.77
CA LYS A 55 11.05 13.48 -11.12
C LYS A 55 10.65 14.43 -9.99
N LEU A 56 9.53 15.13 -10.13
CA LEU A 56 9.03 16.05 -9.11
C LEU A 56 8.59 15.29 -7.85
N GLU A 57 7.81 14.23 -8.04
CA GLU A 57 7.32 13.34 -7.01
C GLU A 57 8.48 12.72 -6.25
N ALA A 58 9.52 12.29 -6.95
CA ALA A 58 10.74 11.75 -6.36
C ALA A 58 11.47 12.76 -5.46
N ILE A 59 11.54 14.04 -5.88
CA ILE A 59 12.10 15.13 -5.06
C ILE A 59 11.25 15.35 -3.80
N GLN A 60 9.92 15.32 -3.92
CA GLN A 60 9.02 15.46 -2.78
C GLN A 60 9.17 14.31 -1.77
N VAL A 61 9.28 13.07 -2.25
CA VAL A 61 9.50 11.89 -1.40
C VAL A 61 10.90 11.92 -0.77
N PHE A 62 11.93 12.31 -1.51
CA PHE A 62 13.27 12.49 -0.98
C PHE A 62 13.29 13.49 0.19
N ASN A 63 12.53 14.59 0.11
CA ASN A 63 12.39 15.53 1.22
C ASN A 63 11.74 14.88 2.48
N GLN A 64 10.80 13.94 2.30
CA GLN A 64 10.24 13.18 3.44
C GLN A 64 11.30 12.30 4.11
N VAL A 65 12.25 11.76 3.34
CA VAL A 65 13.38 11.01 3.88
C VAL A 65 14.35 11.93 4.61
N GLN A 66 14.74 13.06 4.01
CA GLN A 66 15.65 14.03 4.64
C GLN A 66 15.11 14.58 5.96
N ASN A 67 13.80 14.84 6.03
CA ASN A 67 13.13 15.30 7.25
C ASN A 67 12.84 14.18 8.26
N LYS A 68 13.34 12.95 8.03
CA LYS A 68 13.12 11.77 8.88
C LYS A 68 11.65 11.40 9.07
N THR A 69 10.76 11.82 8.17
CA THR A 69 9.39 11.29 8.11
C THR A 69 9.45 9.83 7.68
N LEU A 70 10.14 9.54 6.58
CA LEU A 70 10.37 8.19 6.08
C LEU A 70 11.80 7.74 6.37
N THR A 71 11.98 6.54 6.90
CA THR A 71 13.28 5.94 7.17
C THR A 71 13.55 4.82 6.17
N ILE A 72 14.69 4.86 5.47
CA ILE A 72 15.08 3.79 4.55
C ILE A 72 15.66 2.63 5.37
N SER A 73 15.11 1.42 5.20
CA SER A 73 15.63 0.21 5.83
C SER A 73 16.64 -0.50 4.91
N ASN A 74 17.84 -0.73 5.44
CA ASN A 74 18.90 -1.52 4.83
C ASN A 74 19.11 -2.86 5.57
N ASP A 75 18.07 -3.35 6.25
CA ASP A 75 18.15 -4.57 7.06
C ASP A 75 18.49 -5.79 6.19
N LYS A 76 19.72 -6.29 6.33
CA LYS A 76 20.20 -7.46 5.59
C LYS A 76 19.62 -8.77 6.15
N ASN A 77 19.06 -8.76 7.36
CA ASN A 77 18.57 -9.97 8.02
C ASN A 77 17.23 -10.46 7.43
N ILE A 78 16.60 -9.69 6.54
CA ILE A 78 15.36 -10.10 5.88
C ILE A 78 15.57 -11.11 4.75
N LYS A 79 16.81 -11.33 4.28
CA LYS A 79 17.07 -12.08 3.03
C LYS A 79 16.45 -13.48 3.05
N GLN A 80 16.57 -14.19 4.16
CA GLN A 80 16.00 -15.54 4.29
C GLN A 80 14.47 -15.51 4.19
N ILE A 81 13.82 -14.55 4.84
CA ILE A 81 12.36 -14.38 4.78
C ILE A 81 11.93 -13.96 3.37
N TYR A 82 12.67 -13.04 2.74
CA TYR A 82 12.47 -12.60 1.37
C TYR A 82 12.50 -13.78 0.40
N ASP A 83 13.58 -14.59 0.43
CA ASP A 83 13.76 -15.73 -0.48
C ASP A 83 12.66 -16.77 -0.29
N GLN A 84 12.23 -17.00 0.97
CA GLN A 84 11.11 -17.88 1.27
C GLN A 84 9.78 -17.37 0.69
N ILE A 85 9.48 -16.08 0.85
CA ILE A 85 8.25 -15.48 0.28
C ILE A 85 8.30 -15.54 -1.24
N ASP A 86 9.41 -15.14 -1.86
CA ASP A 86 9.58 -15.15 -3.31
C ASP A 86 9.35 -16.57 -3.86
N GLN A 87 10.04 -17.55 -3.29
CA GLN A 87 9.89 -18.95 -3.69
C GLN A 87 8.45 -19.42 -3.53
N LEU A 88 7.82 -19.20 -2.37
CA LEU A 88 6.46 -19.67 -2.12
C LEU A 88 5.46 -18.98 -3.04
N ALA A 89 5.43 -17.65 -3.08
CA ALA A 89 4.45 -16.89 -3.83
C ALA A 89 4.63 -17.05 -5.35
N ASN A 90 5.84 -16.83 -5.86
CA ASN A 90 6.11 -16.81 -7.29
C ASN A 90 6.22 -18.19 -7.92
N THR A 91 6.12 -19.28 -7.14
CA THR A 91 6.02 -20.66 -7.69
C THR A 91 4.74 -21.39 -7.27
N SER A 92 3.77 -20.67 -6.67
CA SER A 92 2.49 -21.25 -6.25
C SER A 92 1.47 -21.40 -7.37
N PHE A 93 1.64 -20.69 -8.49
CA PHE A 93 0.68 -20.69 -9.59
C PHE A 93 1.37 -21.06 -10.90
N SER A 94 0.70 -21.88 -11.70
CA SER A 94 1.20 -22.29 -13.01
C SER A 94 0.09 -22.39 -14.06
N CYS A 95 0.47 -22.21 -15.31
CA CYS A 95 -0.39 -22.38 -16.48
C CYS A 95 0.37 -23.18 -17.53
N ASN A 96 -0.18 -24.31 -17.97
CA ASN A 96 0.44 -25.21 -18.96
C ASN A 96 1.89 -25.59 -18.60
N GLY A 97 2.15 -25.89 -17.32
CA GLY A 97 3.49 -26.24 -16.83
C GLY A 97 4.45 -25.07 -16.63
N GLN A 98 4.08 -23.85 -17.03
CA GLN A 98 4.88 -22.64 -16.81
C GLN A 98 4.45 -21.91 -15.55
N ILE A 99 5.43 -21.49 -14.75
CA ILE A 99 5.21 -20.73 -13.52
C ILE A 99 4.76 -19.31 -13.85
N ILE A 100 3.78 -18.80 -13.11
CA ILE A 100 3.31 -17.42 -13.22
C ILE A 100 3.94 -16.63 -12.06
N LYS A 101 4.79 -15.66 -12.38
CA LYS A 101 5.27 -14.69 -11.39
C LYS A 101 4.11 -13.79 -10.97
N ILE A 102 3.84 -13.72 -9.67
CA ILE A 102 2.69 -13.01 -9.10
C ILE A 102 3.09 -11.69 -8.48
N ILE A 103 4.22 -11.67 -7.77
CA ILE A 103 4.65 -10.52 -6.96
C ILE A 103 6.06 -10.06 -7.32
N HIS A 104 6.29 -8.76 -7.17
CA HIS A 104 7.54 -8.09 -7.49
C HIS A 104 8.43 -7.94 -6.25
N SER A 105 9.71 -7.60 -6.48
CA SER A 105 10.71 -7.50 -5.41
C SER A 105 10.40 -6.44 -4.36
N GLY A 106 9.81 -5.31 -4.76
CA GLY A 106 9.36 -4.27 -3.83
C GLY A 106 8.34 -4.81 -2.82
N GLU A 107 7.29 -5.47 -3.33
CA GLU A 107 6.21 -6.05 -2.52
C GLU A 107 6.73 -7.15 -1.57
N ILE A 108 7.59 -8.03 -2.07
CA ILE A 108 8.21 -9.08 -1.25
C ILE A 108 9.03 -8.45 -0.12
N SER A 109 9.79 -7.39 -0.43
CA SER A 109 10.61 -6.70 0.56
C SER A 109 9.78 -6.07 1.67
N VAL A 110 8.64 -5.46 1.34
CA VAL A 110 7.70 -4.89 2.33
C VAL A 110 7.19 -5.96 3.29
N ILE A 111 6.72 -7.10 2.76
CA ILE A 111 6.21 -8.20 3.58
C ILE A 111 7.33 -8.84 4.42
N ALA A 112 8.52 -9.03 3.85
CA ALA A 112 9.65 -9.58 4.59
C ALA A 112 10.04 -8.70 5.78
N HIS A 113 10.07 -7.37 5.60
CA HIS A 113 10.27 -6.42 6.70
C HIS A 113 9.14 -6.48 7.72
N ALA A 114 7.89 -6.52 7.27
CA ALA A 114 6.74 -6.58 8.16
C ALA A 114 6.77 -7.82 9.06
N ILE A 115 7.16 -8.99 8.52
CA ILE A 115 7.35 -10.22 9.31
C ILE A 115 8.53 -10.07 10.26
N ASN A 116 9.70 -9.69 9.75
CA ASN A 116 10.93 -9.62 10.54
C ASN A 116 10.79 -8.69 11.75
N GLN A 117 10.05 -7.59 11.57
CA GLN A 117 9.93 -6.54 12.57
C GLN A 117 8.60 -6.60 13.34
N ASN A 118 7.74 -7.58 13.05
CA ASN A 118 6.37 -7.67 13.58
C ASN A 118 5.59 -6.34 13.41
N ALA A 119 5.66 -5.79 12.21
CA ALA A 119 5.16 -4.48 11.84
C ALA A 119 3.90 -4.55 10.95
N THR A 120 3.20 -3.44 10.82
CA THR A 120 2.08 -3.29 9.87
C THR A 120 2.64 -2.98 8.48
N ALA A 121 2.05 -3.54 7.43
CA ALA A 121 2.40 -3.25 6.04
C ALA A 121 1.37 -2.30 5.42
N ALA A 122 1.82 -1.25 4.74
CA ALA A 122 0.98 -0.38 3.93
C ALA A 122 1.09 -0.81 2.45
N ILE A 123 0.01 -1.37 1.89
CA ILE A 123 -0.02 -1.97 0.54
C ILE A 123 -1.35 -1.68 -0.16
N ASP A 124 -1.28 -1.04 -1.33
CA ASP A 124 -2.46 -0.76 -2.17
C ASP A 124 -2.77 -1.89 -3.17
N GLU A 125 -1.76 -2.66 -3.57
CA GLU A 125 -1.89 -3.63 -4.66
C GLU A 125 -2.82 -4.78 -4.30
N ARG A 126 -3.88 -4.91 -5.09
CA ARG A 126 -4.95 -5.89 -4.89
C ARG A 126 -4.43 -7.31 -4.98
N ALA A 127 -3.56 -7.57 -5.96
CA ALA A 127 -3.04 -8.91 -6.22
C ALA A 127 -2.30 -9.45 -4.99
N MET A 128 -1.48 -8.62 -4.36
CA MET A 128 -0.73 -8.99 -3.16
C MET A 128 -1.68 -9.28 -2.00
N ARG A 129 -2.63 -8.38 -1.73
CA ARG A 129 -3.60 -8.56 -0.65
C ARG A 129 -4.45 -9.82 -0.83
N GLU A 130 -5.01 -10.02 -2.01
CA GLU A 130 -5.81 -11.21 -2.28
C GLU A 130 -4.97 -12.49 -2.19
N LEU A 131 -3.71 -12.47 -2.62
CA LEU A 131 -2.82 -13.61 -2.47
C LEU A 131 -2.62 -13.98 -0.98
N LEU A 132 -2.39 -13.00 -0.12
CA LEU A 132 -2.15 -13.22 1.31
C LEU A 132 -3.44 -13.58 2.07
N GLU A 133 -4.50 -12.82 1.85
CA GLU A 133 -5.77 -12.91 2.59
C GLU A 133 -6.66 -14.04 2.03
N ASN A 134 -6.87 -14.08 0.71
CA ASN A 134 -7.81 -14.98 0.03
C ASN A 134 -7.26 -15.59 -1.29
N PRO A 135 -6.27 -16.51 -1.24
CA PRO A 135 -5.64 -17.08 -2.44
C PRO A 135 -6.62 -17.82 -3.36
N ASN A 136 -7.72 -18.38 -2.82
CA ASN A 136 -8.76 -19.00 -3.62
C ASN A 136 -9.53 -17.97 -4.46
N GLY A 137 -9.81 -16.80 -3.89
CA GLY A 137 -10.34 -15.65 -4.62
C GLY A 137 -9.37 -15.16 -5.68
N PHE A 138 -8.09 -15.02 -5.31
CA PHE A 138 -7.03 -14.65 -6.24
C PHE A 138 -6.93 -15.61 -7.44
N LEU A 139 -6.98 -16.94 -7.21
CA LEU A 139 -6.99 -17.94 -8.27
C LEU A 139 -8.16 -17.76 -9.24
N LYS A 140 -9.38 -17.51 -8.72
CA LYS A 140 -10.57 -17.27 -9.55
C LYS A 140 -10.38 -16.02 -10.42
N HIS A 141 -9.84 -14.94 -9.85
CA HIS A 141 -9.56 -13.71 -10.61
C HIS A 141 -8.49 -13.92 -11.68
N LEU A 142 -7.42 -14.63 -11.35
CA LEU A 142 -6.34 -14.92 -12.28
C LEU A 142 -6.84 -15.78 -13.46
N LYS A 143 -7.66 -16.80 -13.19
CA LYS A 143 -8.32 -17.60 -14.25
C LYS A 143 -9.21 -16.75 -15.16
N LYS A 144 -10.01 -15.86 -14.58
CA LYS A 144 -10.89 -14.94 -15.33
C LYS A 144 -10.09 -13.97 -16.20
N LYS A 145 -9.01 -13.38 -15.65
CA LYS A 145 -8.14 -12.41 -16.34
C LYS A 145 -7.37 -13.04 -17.49
N LEU A 146 -6.75 -14.20 -17.27
CA LEU A 146 -5.92 -14.87 -18.27
C LEU A 146 -6.72 -15.75 -19.23
N LYS A 147 -8.01 -16.02 -18.93
CA LYS A 147 -8.88 -16.95 -19.69
C LYS A 147 -8.21 -18.32 -19.91
N ARG A 148 -7.48 -18.79 -18.90
CA ARG A 148 -6.72 -20.04 -18.93
C ARG A 148 -6.97 -20.84 -17.65
N ASN A 149 -6.76 -22.15 -17.73
CA ASN A 149 -6.81 -22.99 -16.54
C ASN A 149 -5.51 -22.85 -15.76
N ILE A 150 -5.62 -22.34 -14.54
CA ILE A 150 -4.49 -22.11 -13.65
C ILE A 150 -4.51 -23.16 -12.55
N GLN A 151 -3.36 -23.76 -12.32
CA GLN A 151 -3.12 -24.69 -11.22
C GLN A 151 -2.51 -23.92 -10.04
N MET A 152 -2.91 -24.30 -8.83
CA MET A 152 -2.42 -23.71 -7.59
C MET A 152 -1.85 -24.81 -6.70
N ASP A 153 -0.62 -24.62 -6.25
CA ASP A 153 0.04 -25.47 -5.27
C ASP A 153 -0.47 -25.14 -3.86
N LYS A 154 -1.35 -26.01 -3.33
CA LYS A 154 -2.01 -25.79 -2.03
C LYS A 154 -1.02 -25.82 -0.86
N GLU A 155 0.04 -26.62 -0.95
CA GLU A 155 1.02 -26.75 0.13
C GLU A 155 1.87 -25.50 0.25
N LYS A 156 2.31 -24.94 -0.89
CA LYS A 156 3.03 -23.66 -0.90
C LYS A 156 2.17 -22.51 -0.39
N ILE A 157 0.90 -22.45 -0.82
CA ILE A 157 -0.05 -21.45 -0.34
C ILE A 157 -0.29 -21.57 1.18
N LYS A 158 -0.41 -22.79 1.70
CA LYS A 158 -0.56 -23.03 3.15
C LYS A 158 0.65 -22.52 3.93
N LYS A 159 1.86 -22.78 3.44
CA LYS A 159 3.11 -22.27 4.03
C LYS A 159 3.18 -20.75 3.97
N LEU A 160 2.84 -20.14 2.83
CA LEU A 160 2.80 -18.68 2.67
C LEU A 160 1.82 -18.02 3.64
N LYS A 161 0.61 -18.58 3.78
CA LYS A 161 -0.37 -18.11 4.76
C LYS A 161 0.13 -18.22 6.19
N SER A 162 0.80 -19.33 6.53
CA SER A 162 1.37 -19.49 7.86
C SER A 162 2.44 -18.43 8.15
N LEU A 163 3.27 -18.12 7.17
CA LEU A 163 4.34 -17.12 7.27
C LEU A 163 3.79 -15.69 7.41
N THR A 164 2.63 -15.40 6.80
CA THR A 164 2.04 -14.06 6.73
C THR A 164 0.85 -13.85 7.67
N LYS A 165 0.52 -14.84 8.51
CA LYS A 165 -0.70 -14.88 9.34
C LYS A 165 -0.90 -13.65 10.24
N ASN A 166 0.18 -13.10 10.79
CA ASN A 166 0.13 -12.02 11.76
C ASN A 166 0.33 -10.63 11.13
N ILE A 167 0.48 -10.56 9.81
CA ILE A 167 0.69 -9.28 9.14
C ILE A 167 -0.64 -8.55 9.07
N GLN A 168 -0.66 -7.34 9.62
CA GLN A 168 -1.74 -6.40 9.41
C GLN A 168 -1.42 -5.57 8.17
N ILE A 169 -2.43 -5.36 7.32
CA ILE A 169 -2.32 -4.57 6.10
C ILE A 169 -3.23 -3.35 6.20
N ILE A 170 -2.72 -2.20 5.78
CA ILE A 170 -3.48 -0.94 5.63
C ILE A 170 -3.25 -0.39 4.21
N ARG A 171 -4.24 0.27 3.60
CA ARG A 171 -4.10 0.91 2.28
C ARG A 171 -3.99 2.42 2.41
N SER A 172 -3.74 3.09 1.28
CA SER A 172 -3.77 4.55 1.19
C SER A 172 -5.16 5.11 1.53
N SER A 173 -6.25 4.43 1.14
CA SER A 173 -7.61 4.84 1.51
C SER A 173 -7.83 4.85 3.03
N GLU A 174 -7.39 3.83 3.77
CA GLU A 174 -7.48 3.85 5.24
C GLU A 174 -6.54 4.88 5.86
N ILE A 175 -5.32 5.04 5.34
CA ILE A 175 -4.38 6.08 5.82
C ILE A 175 -4.99 7.48 5.68
N VAL A 176 -5.64 7.74 4.54
CA VAL A 176 -6.31 9.02 4.26
C VAL A 176 -7.56 9.19 5.11
N THR A 177 -8.32 8.12 5.35
CA THR A 177 -9.48 8.14 6.27
C THR A 177 -9.02 8.49 7.70
N ILE A 178 -7.96 7.85 8.21
CA ILE A 178 -7.39 8.19 9.52
C ILE A 178 -6.95 9.66 9.58
N ALA A 179 -6.32 10.18 8.52
CA ALA A 179 -5.95 11.60 8.45
C ALA A 179 -7.18 12.53 8.47
N TYR A 180 -8.28 12.11 7.84
CA TYR A 180 -9.56 12.81 7.88
C TYR A 180 -10.16 12.83 9.28
N ASP A 181 -10.21 11.69 9.96
CA ASP A 181 -10.78 11.56 11.31
C ASP A 181 -9.98 12.39 12.33
N LEU A 182 -8.65 12.49 12.13
CA LEU A 182 -7.77 13.35 12.92
C LEU A 182 -7.93 14.86 12.60
N GLY A 183 -8.84 15.22 11.69
CA GLY A 183 -9.13 16.60 11.31
C GLY A 183 -8.03 17.26 10.48
N LEU A 184 -7.10 16.48 9.89
CA LEU A 184 -5.96 17.05 9.17
C LEU A 184 -6.39 17.84 7.93
N PHE A 185 -7.57 17.55 7.38
CA PHE A 185 -8.13 18.17 6.18
C PHE A 185 -9.16 19.27 6.47
N ASN A 186 -9.44 19.60 7.74
CA ASN A 186 -10.48 20.58 8.11
C ASN A 186 -10.26 21.97 7.48
N PHE A 187 -9.02 22.31 7.12
CA PHE A 187 -8.70 23.57 6.45
C PHE A 187 -9.30 23.68 5.03
N TYR A 188 -9.74 22.58 4.39
CA TYR A 188 -10.49 22.65 3.14
C TYR A 188 -11.95 23.06 3.34
N ILE A 189 -12.47 22.97 4.56
CA ILE A 189 -13.85 23.35 4.90
C ILE A 189 -13.84 24.79 5.45
N GLU A 190 -13.54 25.75 4.57
CA GLU A 190 -13.54 27.17 4.95
C GLU A 190 -14.97 27.75 5.06
N LYS A 191 -15.10 28.87 5.78
CA LYS A 191 -16.37 29.59 5.91
C LYS A 191 -16.91 29.97 4.53
N GLY A 192 -18.16 29.60 4.26
CA GLY A 192 -18.83 29.92 2.99
C GLY A 192 -18.78 28.81 1.94
N ILE A 193 -18.00 27.73 2.15
CA ILE A 193 -18.00 26.58 1.24
C ILE A 193 -19.38 25.92 1.14
N GLU A 194 -20.19 26.01 2.20
CA GLU A 194 -21.58 25.55 2.26
C GLU A 194 -22.50 26.24 1.24
N LYS A 195 -22.11 27.41 0.73
CA LYS A 195 -22.84 28.10 -0.35
C LYS A 195 -22.67 27.41 -1.71
N ILE A 196 -21.62 26.60 -1.86
CA ILE A 196 -21.22 25.95 -3.12
C ILE A 196 -21.42 24.43 -3.02
N LEU A 197 -21.11 23.83 -1.86
CA LEU A 197 -21.16 22.39 -1.63
C LEU A 197 -22.15 22.04 -0.51
N LYS A 198 -23.12 21.18 -0.83
CA LYS A 198 -23.97 20.54 0.18
C LYS A 198 -23.17 19.46 0.92
N GLN A 199 -23.31 19.42 2.25
CA GLN A 199 -22.59 18.47 3.12
C GLN A 199 -21.06 18.47 2.88
N PRO A 200 -20.36 19.60 3.11
CA PRO A 200 -18.95 19.75 2.73
C PRO A 200 -18.02 18.66 3.30
N LYS A 201 -18.27 18.24 4.55
CA LYS A 201 -17.50 17.17 5.20
C LYS A 201 -17.62 15.83 4.46
N LYS A 202 -18.82 15.46 4.05
CA LYS A 202 -19.07 14.23 3.30
C LYS A 202 -18.38 14.29 1.93
N GLN A 203 -18.59 15.38 1.20
CA GLN A 203 -18.00 15.60 -0.12
C GLN A 203 -16.46 15.60 -0.07
N LEU A 204 -15.87 16.12 0.99
CA LEU A 204 -14.42 16.08 1.20
C LEU A 204 -13.92 14.64 1.40
N LEU A 205 -14.59 13.85 2.25
CA LEU A 205 -14.23 12.45 2.46
C LEU A 205 -14.37 11.63 1.17
N ASP A 206 -15.48 11.80 0.44
CA ASP A 206 -15.71 11.18 -0.87
C ASP A 206 -14.58 11.53 -1.83
N SER A 207 -14.25 12.82 -1.96
CA SER A 207 -13.21 13.31 -2.86
C SER A 207 -11.83 12.73 -2.53
N LEU A 208 -11.51 12.59 -1.24
CA LEU A 208 -10.26 11.99 -0.78
C LEU A 208 -10.20 10.49 -1.13
N LEU A 209 -11.28 9.74 -0.88
CA LEU A 209 -11.36 8.31 -1.17
C LEU A 209 -11.30 8.04 -2.68
N TRP A 210 -12.05 8.80 -3.49
CA TRP A 210 -11.96 8.72 -4.94
C TRP A 210 -10.60 9.13 -5.47
N GLY A 211 -9.95 10.14 -4.88
CA GLY A 211 -8.58 10.52 -5.21
C GLY A 211 -7.61 9.33 -5.06
N THR A 212 -7.68 8.62 -3.92
CA THR A 212 -6.84 7.43 -3.72
C THR A 212 -7.19 6.29 -4.68
N LYS A 213 -8.49 6.03 -4.91
CA LYS A 213 -8.97 5.00 -5.85
C LYS A 213 -8.47 5.22 -7.27
N LEU A 214 -8.64 6.44 -7.79
CA LEU A 214 -8.28 6.80 -9.17
C LEU A 214 -6.77 6.85 -9.40
N ARG A 215 -5.96 6.86 -8.33
CA ARG A 215 -4.49 6.83 -8.38
C ARG A 215 -3.88 5.48 -7.99
N GLY A 216 -4.67 4.42 -7.95
CA GLY A 216 -4.17 3.05 -7.86
C GLY A 216 -4.48 2.31 -6.55
N CYS A 217 -5.17 2.93 -5.59
CA CYS A 217 -5.66 2.22 -4.42
C CYS A 217 -6.78 1.24 -4.84
N SER A 218 -6.62 -0.04 -4.53
CA SER A 218 -7.69 -1.00 -4.81
C SER A 218 -8.79 -0.95 -3.74
N ILE A 219 -9.66 0.05 -3.86
CA ILE A 219 -10.88 0.21 -3.07
C ILE A 219 -12.12 0.19 -3.98
N THR A 220 -13.15 -0.53 -3.57
CA THR A 220 -14.42 -0.66 -4.31
C THR A 220 -15.40 0.46 -3.94
N ASP A 221 -16.37 0.74 -4.81
CA ASP A 221 -17.38 1.78 -4.57
C ASP A 221 -18.19 1.47 -3.30
N LYS A 222 -18.49 0.18 -3.07
CA LYS A 222 -19.16 -0.30 -1.86
C LYS A 222 -18.36 -0.04 -0.59
N GLU A 223 -17.03 -0.14 -0.65
CA GLU A 223 -16.17 0.17 0.49
C GLU A 223 -16.16 1.69 0.75
N ILE A 224 -16.11 2.51 -0.30
CA ILE A 224 -16.21 3.97 -0.16
C ILE A 224 -17.54 4.34 0.51
N GLU A 225 -18.66 3.88 -0.02
CA GLU A 225 -19.99 4.13 0.57
C GLU A 225 -20.10 3.68 2.03
N TYR A 226 -19.43 2.58 2.38
CA TYR A 226 -19.41 2.07 3.75
C TYR A 226 -18.60 2.97 4.70
N ILE A 227 -17.43 3.47 4.26
CA ILE A 227 -16.63 4.41 5.04
C ILE A 227 -17.39 5.72 5.22
N GLU A 228 -17.97 6.27 4.16
CA GLU A 228 -18.74 7.51 4.22
C GLU A 228 -19.89 7.44 5.24
N LYS A 229 -20.64 6.33 5.27
CA LYS A 229 -21.76 6.13 6.21
C LYS A 229 -21.33 5.99 7.67
N LYS A 230 -20.07 5.66 7.92
CA LYS A 230 -19.55 5.47 9.28
C LYS A 230 -18.96 6.74 9.86
N GLU A 231 -18.25 7.51 9.03
CA GLU A 231 -17.53 8.69 9.49
C GLU A 231 -18.36 9.99 9.41
N VAL A 232 -19.48 9.99 8.66
CA VAL A 232 -20.36 11.15 8.46
C VAL A 232 -21.83 10.78 8.60
#